data_AF-A0A433PVF9-F1
#
_entry.id   AF-A0A433PVF9-F1
#
_cell.length_a   1.000
_cell.length_b   1.000
_cell.length_c   1.000
_cell.angle_alpha   90.00
_cell.angle_beta   90.00
_cell.angle_gamma   90.00
#
_symmetry.space_group_name_H-M   'P 1'
#
loop_
_entity.id
_entity.type
_entity.pdbx_description
1 polymer ?
#
loop_
_entity_poly.entity_id
_entity_poly.type
_entity_poly.pdbx_seq_one_letter_code
_entity_poly.pdbx_strand_id
1 'polypeptide(L)'
;MAAHHTYLAPTSPLGPLAVSIIPDPHDHTYKLVIRSTSGSTRTTVPFSSIPPPRFLRRLFGYGIDPLTVLAVASPQTPQRTLKHCTDPYLPKELLAVEERQIIRSYKFGVAYVGGDIEGTEDGMLACRMEQTSPAFHEFLGWLGDTIELKGWKGYRGGLDIKDNSTGMNSVYTEFHGYEIMYHVAPLLPNSPRDEQHVERKRHLGNDIVLIVFNDRIEGEEERIVQLETVTSRQNRILLRKCGGKAYMYCD
;
A
#
# COMPACT_ATOMS: atom_id res chain seq x y z
N MET A 1 31.47 5.03 -3.81
CA MET A 1 30.49 4.10 -3.17
C MET A 1 31.23 2.80 -2.86
N ALA A 2 31.02 2.22 -1.67
CA ALA A 2 31.60 0.91 -1.37
C ALA A 2 31.00 -0.14 -2.32
N ALA A 3 31.84 -1.05 -2.83
CA ALA A 3 31.38 -2.15 -3.66
C ALA A 3 30.55 -3.12 -2.80
N HIS A 4 29.27 -3.28 -3.14
CA HIS A 4 28.42 -4.28 -2.52
C HIS A 4 28.60 -5.62 -3.24
N HIS A 5 28.55 -6.72 -2.50
CA HIS A 5 28.64 -8.08 -3.05
C HIS A 5 27.26 -8.70 -3.02
N THR A 6 26.82 -9.24 -4.15
CA THR A 6 25.52 -9.91 -4.26
C THR A 6 25.70 -11.38 -4.59
N TYR A 7 24.96 -12.23 -3.89
CA TYR A 7 24.97 -13.67 -4.06
C TYR A 7 23.56 -14.16 -4.36
N LEU A 8 23.44 -15.09 -5.31
CA LEU A 8 22.17 -15.69 -5.72
C LEU A 8 22.17 -17.19 -5.43
N ALA A 9 21.04 -17.71 -4.99
CA ALA A 9 20.75 -19.14 -4.92
C ALA A 9 19.39 -19.40 -5.56
N PRO A 10 19.32 -19.81 -6.84
CA PRO A 10 18.06 -20.14 -7.50
C PRO A 10 17.31 -21.29 -6.81
N THR A 11 18.05 -22.18 -6.15
CA THR A 11 17.50 -23.30 -5.38
C THR A 11 18.21 -23.39 -4.04
N SER A 12 17.44 -23.41 -2.95
CA SER A 12 17.92 -23.66 -1.60
C SER A 12 16.79 -24.28 -0.75
N PRO A 13 17.10 -24.83 0.45
CA PRO A 13 16.07 -25.30 1.39
C PRO A 13 15.04 -24.25 1.80
N LEU A 14 15.36 -22.96 1.67
CA LEU A 14 14.46 -21.83 1.96
C LEU A 14 13.80 -21.25 0.69
N GLY A 15 13.90 -21.96 -0.44
CA GLY A 15 13.51 -21.46 -1.76
C GLY A 15 14.60 -20.58 -2.41
N PRO A 16 14.28 -19.85 -3.49
CA PRO A 16 15.19 -18.92 -4.13
C PRO A 16 15.62 -17.79 -3.20
N LEU A 17 16.91 -17.46 -3.18
CA LEU A 17 17.48 -16.40 -2.34
C LEU A 17 18.35 -15.42 -3.14
N ALA A 18 18.32 -14.15 -2.76
CA ALA A 18 19.28 -13.14 -3.17
C ALA A 18 19.81 -12.38 -1.95
N VAL A 19 21.12 -12.41 -1.72
CA VAL A 19 21.78 -11.80 -0.56
C VAL A 19 22.74 -10.71 -1.02
N SER A 20 22.54 -9.48 -0.57
CA SER A 20 23.45 -8.36 -0.81
C SER A 20 24.14 -7.95 0.49
N ILE A 21 25.46 -7.76 0.44
CA ILE A 21 26.31 -7.43 1.59
C ILE A 21 27.18 -6.23 1.24
N ILE A 22 27.15 -5.19 2.07
CA ILE A 22 27.98 -4.00 1.88
C ILE A 22 28.70 -3.64 3.18
N PRO A 23 30.03 -3.40 3.15
CA PRO A 23 30.72 -2.78 4.28
C PRO A 23 30.36 -1.29 4.36
N ASP A 24 30.14 -0.81 5.57
CA ASP A 24 30.00 0.59 5.91
C ASP A 24 31.14 1.01 6.86
N PRO A 25 32.24 1.56 6.31
CA PRO A 25 33.39 1.98 7.10
C PRO A 25 33.10 3.14 8.05
N HIS A 26 32.09 3.98 7.75
CA HIS A 26 31.74 5.12 8.60
C HIS A 26 31.12 4.65 9.91
N ASP A 27 30.16 3.72 9.80
CA ASP A 27 29.45 3.17 10.96
C ASP A 27 30.17 1.95 11.57
N HIS A 28 31.32 1.54 11.03
CA HIS A 28 32.03 0.30 11.39
C HIS A 28 31.13 -0.95 11.39
N THR A 29 30.24 -1.05 10.40
CA THR A 29 29.24 -2.15 10.30
C THR A 29 29.19 -2.75 8.91
N TYR A 30 28.74 -4.00 8.80
CA TYR A 30 28.25 -4.57 7.56
C TYR A 30 26.72 -4.46 7.52
N LYS A 31 26.19 -4.02 6.38
CA LYS A 31 24.75 -3.99 6.11
C LYS A 31 24.41 -5.11 5.13
N LEU A 32 23.37 -5.88 5.46
CA LEU A 32 22.93 -7.05 4.71
C LEU A 32 21.45 -6.92 4.34
N VAL A 33 21.12 -7.36 3.13
CA VAL A 33 19.74 -7.55 2.66
C VAL A 33 19.61 -8.99 2.17
N ILE A 34 18.76 -9.77 2.82
CA ILE A 34 18.44 -11.16 2.47
C ILE A 34 17.04 -11.18 1.87
N ARG A 35 16.92 -11.51 0.59
CA ARG A 35 15.66 -11.57 -0.15
C ARG A 35 15.27 -13.02 -0.35
N SER A 36 14.05 -13.39 0.05
CA SER A 36 13.42 -14.69 -0.18
C SER A 36 12.05 -14.51 -0.82
N THR A 37 11.40 -15.62 -1.16
CA THR A 37 10.00 -15.62 -1.62
C THR A 37 8.99 -15.16 -0.57
N SER A 38 9.37 -15.21 0.72
CA SER A 38 8.53 -14.76 1.84
C SER A 38 8.75 -13.29 2.21
N GLY A 39 9.70 -12.59 1.58
CA GLY A 39 9.98 -11.19 1.82
C GLY A 39 11.47 -10.88 1.93
N SER A 40 11.80 -9.64 2.30
CA SER A 40 13.18 -9.19 2.45
C SER A 40 13.49 -8.85 3.91
N THR A 41 14.58 -9.38 4.43
CA THR A 41 15.11 -9.08 5.78
C THR A 41 16.34 -8.20 5.65
N ARG A 42 16.41 -7.14 6.47
CA ARG A 42 17.59 -6.26 6.57
C ARG A 42 18.25 -6.44 7.92
N THR A 43 19.57 -6.58 7.93
CA THR A 43 20.35 -6.82 9.15
C THR A 43 21.65 -6.04 9.09
N THR A 44 22.08 -5.56 10.25
CA THR A 44 23.34 -4.83 10.41
C THR A 44 24.18 -5.57 11.45
N VAL A 45 25.46 -5.81 11.16
CA VAL A 45 26.39 -6.45 12.09
C VAL A 45 27.66 -5.62 12.25
N PRO A 46 28.14 -5.37 13.49
CA PRO A 46 29.40 -4.66 13.71
C PRO A 46 30.59 -5.39 13.11
N PHE A 47 31.61 -4.65 12.64
CA PHE A 47 32.88 -5.23 12.19
C PHE A 47 33.55 -6.06 13.29
N SER A 48 33.42 -5.64 14.55
CA SER A 48 33.96 -6.34 15.73
C SER A 48 33.35 -7.71 15.97
N SER A 49 32.14 -7.97 15.44
CA SER A 49 31.46 -9.26 15.59
C SER A 49 31.93 -10.30 14.57
N ILE A 50 32.74 -9.90 13.58
CA ILE A 50 33.21 -10.79 12.53
C ILE A 50 34.57 -11.36 12.90
N PRO A 51 34.73 -12.71 12.90
CA PRO A 51 36.02 -13.31 13.19
C PRO A 51 37.08 -12.87 12.17
N PRO A 52 38.36 -12.79 12.58
CA PRO A 52 39.43 -12.39 11.69
C PRO A 52 39.55 -13.35 10.49
N PRO A 53 40.02 -12.87 9.32
CA PRO A 53 40.19 -13.71 8.15
C PRO A 53 41.17 -14.85 8.43
N ARG A 54 40.95 -15.99 7.78
CA ARG A 54 41.84 -17.16 7.86
C ARG A 54 43.28 -16.76 7.53
N PHE A 55 44.26 -17.42 8.17
CA PHE A 55 45.69 -17.13 8.05
C PHE A 55 46.15 -16.89 6.60
N LEU A 56 45.78 -17.78 5.67
CA LEU A 56 46.15 -17.64 4.26
C LEU A 56 45.60 -16.35 3.63
N ARG A 57 44.32 -16.01 3.86
CA ARG A 57 43.73 -14.76 3.35
C ARG A 57 44.42 -13.53 3.94
N ARG A 58 44.73 -13.58 5.25
CA ARG A 58 45.46 -12.50 5.93
C ARG A 58 46.87 -12.33 5.35
N LEU A 59 47.57 -13.43 5.06
CA LEU A 59 48.93 -13.41 4.50
C LEU A 59 48.95 -12.82 3.08
N PHE A 60 47.92 -13.09 2.27
CA PHE A 60 47.80 -12.55 0.91
C PHE A 60 47.06 -11.19 0.87
N GLY A 61 46.82 -10.54 2.01
CA GLY A 61 46.16 -9.23 2.07
C GLY A 61 44.69 -9.22 1.64
N TYR A 62 44.04 -10.38 1.53
CA TYR A 62 42.61 -10.46 1.26
C TYR A 62 41.81 -10.10 2.51
N GLY A 63 40.77 -9.28 2.30
CA GLY A 63 39.83 -8.91 3.36
C GLY A 63 38.94 -10.07 3.84
N ILE A 64 37.99 -9.72 4.71
CA ILE A 64 36.96 -10.64 5.21
C ILE A 64 36.12 -11.16 4.04
N ASP A 65 35.84 -12.46 4.06
CA ASP A 65 34.91 -13.09 3.11
C ASP A 65 33.47 -12.67 3.44
N PRO A 66 32.72 -12.06 2.50
CA PRO A 66 31.34 -11.65 2.75
C PRO A 66 30.43 -12.79 3.24
N LEU A 67 30.69 -14.04 2.84
CA LEU A 67 29.92 -15.18 3.34
C LEU A 67 30.18 -15.48 4.83
N THR A 68 31.33 -15.07 5.37
CA THR A 68 31.59 -15.13 6.84
C THR A 68 30.70 -14.13 7.56
N VAL A 69 30.52 -12.94 6.99
CA VAL A 69 29.59 -11.92 7.52
C VAL A 69 28.17 -12.46 7.54
N LEU A 70 27.73 -13.07 6.43
CA LEU A 70 26.41 -13.71 6.35
C LEU A 70 26.24 -14.82 7.39
N ALA A 71 27.27 -15.64 7.61
CA ALA A 71 27.22 -16.73 8.59
C ALA A 71 27.03 -16.24 10.02
N VAL A 72 27.61 -15.09 10.36
CA VAL A 72 27.40 -14.43 11.67
C VAL A 72 26.02 -13.79 11.75
N ALA A 73 25.60 -13.08 10.69
CA ALA A 73 24.33 -12.34 10.67
C ALA A 73 23.09 -13.23 10.57
N SER A 74 23.18 -14.35 9.86
CA SER A 74 22.07 -15.27 9.60
C SER A 74 22.59 -16.71 9.42
N PRO A 75 22.89 -17.41 10.53
CA PRO A 75 23.41 -18.78 10.51
C PRO A 75 22.50 -19.78 9.78
N GLN A 76 21.18 -19.53 9.78
CA GLN A 76 20.16 -20.34 9.11
C GLN A 76 20.19 -20.24 7.58
N THR A 77 20.84 -19.21 7.02
CA THR A 77 20.91 -19.03 5.57
C THR A 77 21.88 -20.05 4.96
N PRO A 78 21.47 -20.84 3.94
CA PRO A 78 22.27 -21.91 3.36
C PRO A 78 23.43 -21.36 2.51
N GLN A 79 24.54 -20.98 3.14
CA GLN A 79 25.67 -20.30 2.47
C GLN A 79 26.25 -21.10 1.29
N ARG A 80 26.19 -22.43 1.34
CA ARG A 80 26.74 -23.31 0.28
C ARG A 80 25.98 -23.24 -1.04
N THR A 81 24.71 -22.83 -1.01
CA THR A 81 23.89 -22.70 -2.23
C THR A 81 24.09 -21.36 -2.92
N LEU A 82 24.71 -20.39 -2.23
CA LEU A 82 24.92 -19.03 -2.71
C LEU A 82 26.11 -18.96 -3.66
N LYS A 83 25.88 -18.38 -4.84
CA LYS A 83 26.90 -18.10 -5.84
C LYS A 83 27.05 -16.60 -5.99
N HIS A 84 28.28 -16.10 -5.93
CA HIS A 84 28.57 -14.70 -6.16
C HIS A 84 28.15 -14.32 -7.58
N CYS A 85 27.37 -13.25 -7.72
CA CYS A 85 26.93 -12.73 -9.00
C CYS A 85 27.55 -11.36 -9.24
N THR A 86 28.20 -11.21 -10.39
CA THR A 86 28.92 -10.01 -10.82
C THR A 86 28.24 -9.30 -11.98
N ASP A 87 27.02 -9.73 -12.33
CA ASP A 87 26.22 -9.10 -13.37
C ASP A 87 25.98 -7.61 -13.03
N PRO A 88 26.44 -6.67 -13.87
CA PRO A 88 26.30 -5.24 -13.61
C PRO A 88 24.84 -4.75 -13.61
N TYR A 89 23.90 -5.50 -14.21
CA TYR A 89 22.48 -5.15 -14.25
C TYR A 89 21.70 -5.61 -13.02
N LEU A 90 22.19 -6.64 -12.31
CA LEU A 90 21.51 -7.25 -11.17
C LEU A 90 21.11 -6.25 -10.07
N PRO A 91 21.94 -5.26 -9.66
CA PRO A 91 21.52 -4.30 -8.64
C PRO A 91 20.28 -3.50 -9.04
N LYS A 92 20.17 -3.13 -10.31
CA LYS A 92 19.01 -2.39 -10.85
C LYS A 92 17.76 -3.28 -10.86
N GLU A 93 17.90 -4.55 -11.22
CA GLU A 93 16.79 -5.50 -11.22
C GLU A 93 16.28 -5.80 -9.80
N LEU A 94 17.20 -6.00 -8.85
CA LEU A 94 16.84 -6.22 -7.44
C LEU A 94 16.15 -4.99 -6.83
N LEU A 95 16.61 -3.78 -7.17
CA LEU A 95 15.93 -2.55 -6.78
C LEU A 95 14.51 -2.49 -7.36
N ALA A 96 14.35 -2.80 -8.65
CA ALA A 96 13.04 -2.82 -9.29
C ALA A 96 12.10 -3.87 -8.66
N VAL A 97 12.61 -5.02 -8.21
CA VAL A 97 11.82 -6.01 -7.45
C VAL A 97 11.38 -5.43 -6.10
N GLU A 98 12.29 -4.79 -5.36
CA GLU A 98 11.94 -4.17 -4.06
C GLU A 98 10.92 -3.04 -4.22
N GLU A 99 11.09 -2.17 -5.22
CA GLU A 99 10.16 -1.08 -5.50
C GLU A 99 8.76 -1.61 -5.84
N ARG A 100 8.66 -2.71 -6.60
CA ARG A 100 7.39 -3.38 -6.91
C ARG A 100 6.71 -3.97 -5.69
N GLN A 101 7.44 -4.28 -4.62
CA GLN A 101 6.86 -4.78 -3.37
C GLN A 101 6.32 -3.66 -2.48
N ILE A 102 6.64 -2.40 -2.77
CA ILE A 102 6.11 -1.25 -2.02
C ILE A 102 4.79 -0.84 -2.66
N ILE A 103 3.69 -1.08 -1.95
CA ILE A 103 2.39 -0.52 -2.34
C ILE A 103 2.46 0.99 -2.09
N ARG A 104 2.47 1.78 -3.18
CA ARG A 104 2.44 3.25 -3.12
C ARG A 104 1.10 3.85 -3.53
N SER A 105 0.16 3.01 -3.94
CA SER A 105 -1.13 3.47 -4.45
C SER A 105 -2.25 2.82 -3.64
N TYR A 106 -3.14 3.65 -3.12
CA TYR A 106 -4.29 3.23 -2.33
C TYR A 106 -5.59 3.73 -2.94
N LYS A 107 -6.65 2.98 -2.70
CA LYS A 107 -8.00 3.35 -3.07
C LYS A 107 -8.94 3.17 -1.88
N PHE A 108 -9.81 4.14 -1.68
CA PHE A 108 -10.74 4.18 -0.55
C PHE A 108 -12.14 4.51 -1.05
N GLY A 109 -13.13 3.78 -0.56
CA GLY A 109 -14.52 4.14 -0.79
C GLY A 109 -14.90 5.33 0.10
N VAL A 110 -15.77 6.21 -0.39
CA VAL A 110 -16.37 7.29 0.39
C VAL A 110 -17.88 7.28 0.18
N ALA A 111 -18.63 7.16 1.26
CA ALA A 111 -20.09 7.19 1.27
C ALA A 111 -20.61 8.30 2.20
N TYR A 112 -21.86 8.69 1.99
CA TYR A 112 -22.53 9.73 2.75
C TYR A 112 -23.81 9.17 3.36
N VAL A 113 -24.09 9.53 4.61
CA VAL A 113 -25.34 9.26 5.33
C VAL A 113 -25.74 10.54 6.03
N GLY A 114 -26.98 10.99 5.84
CA GLY A 114 -27.49 12.25 6.41
C GLY A 114 -28.75 12.72 5.68
N GLY A 115 -29.59 13.53 6.34
CA GLY A 115 -30.87 13.97 5.77
C GLY A 115 -31.78 12.78 5.43
N ASP A 116 -32.22 12.76 4.17
CA ASP A 116 -33.08 11.71 3.60
C ASP A 116 -32.31 10.43 3.20
N ILE A 117 -30.98 10.40 3.35
CA ILE A 117 -30.18 9.22 3.01
C ILE A 117 -30.17 8.24 4.17
N GLU A 118 -30.77 7.08 3.96
CA GLU A 118 -30.79 5.99 4.94
C GLU A 118 -29.37 5.47 5.24
N GLY A 119 -29.15 5.03 6.48
CA GLY A 119 -27.89 4.42 6.91
C GLY A 119 -27.65 2.99 6.42
N THR A 120 -28.32 2.56 5.36
CA THR A 120 -28.19 1.23 4.74
C THR A 120 -27.19 1.26 3.59
N GLU A 121 -26.64 0.09 3.21
CA GLU A 121 -25.79 -0.05 2.02
C GLU A 121 -26.49 0.53 0.78
N ASP A 122 -27.77 0.20 0.60
CA ASP A 122 -28.58 0.69 -0.51
C ASP A 122 -28.71 2.22 -0.50
N GLY A 123 -29.07 2.82 0.64
CA GLY A 123 -29.17 4.28 0.79
C GLY A 123 -27.85 4.99 0.47
N MET A 124 -26.75 4.49 1.02
CA MET A 124 -25.40 5.01 0.74
C MET A 124 -25.02 4.91 -0.75
N LEU A 125 -25.38 3.80 -1.40
CA LEU A 125 -25.10 3.56 -2.81
C LEU A 125 -26.07 4.25 -3.76
N ALA A 126 -27.26 4.64 -3.31
CA ALA A 126 -28.23 5.40 -4.11
C ALA A 126 -27.93 6.91 -4.09
N CYS A 127 -27.26 7.39 -3.03
CA CYS A 127 -26.98 8.79 -2.78
C CYS A 127 -26.36 9.53 -3.99
N ARG A 128 -26.89 10.72 -4.28
CA ARG A 128 -26.40 11.63 -5.33
C ARG A 128 -25.79 12.88 -4.73
N MET A 129 -24.91 13.55 -5.48
CA MET A 129 -24.16 14.70 -4.96
C MET A 129 -25.09 15.83 -4.49
N GLU A 130 -26.22 16.03 -5.17
CA GLU A 130 -27.20 17.08 -4.85
C GLU A 130 -27.93 16.83 -3.51
N GLN A 131 -27.85 15.61 -2.98
CA GLN A 131 -28.45 15.22 -1.70
C GLN A 131 -27.46 15.31 -0.53
N THR A 132 -26.21 15.67 -0.81
CA THR A 132 -25.16 15.77 0.22
C THR A 132 -25.05 17.18 0.78
N SER A 133 -24.53 17.31 2.00
CA SER A 133 -24.44 18.59 2.69
C SER A 133 -23.18 19.39 2.32
N PRO A 134 -23.17 20.72 2.55
CA PRO A 134 -21.96 21.52 2.41
C PRO A 134 -20.76 21.01 3.23
N ALA A 135 -21.02 20.44 4.41
CA ALA A 135 -19.98 19.85 5.26
C ALA A 135 -19.33 18.62 4.60
N PHE A 136 -20.11 17.82 3.85
CA PHE A 136 -19.57 16.72 3.06
C PHE A 136 -18.66 17.23 1.93
N HIS A 137 -19.04 18.31 1.25
CA HIS A 137 -18.20 18.91 0.21
C HIS A 137 -16.88 19.45 0.78
N GLU A 138 -16.91 20.11 1.93
CA GLU A 138 -15.70 20.54 2.65
C GLU A 138 -14.82 19.34 3.04
N PHE A 139 -15.44 18.26 3.53
CA PHE A 139 -14.75 17.02 3.85
C PHE A 139 -14.07 16.39 2.62
N LEU A 140 -14.73 16.38 1.45
CA LEU A 140 -14.11 15.92 0.21
C LEU A 140 -12.89 16.78 -0.16
N GLY A 141 -12.98 18.11 0.00
CA GLY A 141 -11.85 19.00 -0.22
C GLY A 141 -10.70 18.81 0.77
N TRP A 142 -11.00 18.34 2.00
CA TRP A 142 -9.97 17.95 2.97
C TRP A 142 -9.28 16.63 2.59
N LEU A 143 -10.01 15.68 1.99
CA LEU A 143 -9.44 14.42 1.53
C LEU A 143 -8.49 14.61 0.34
N GLY A 144 -8.80 15.53 -0.57
CA GLY A 144 -7.95 15.80 -1.72
C GLY A 144 -8.58 16.73 -2.75
N ASP A 145 -7.93 16.81 -3.90
CA ASP A 145 -8.37 17.63 -5.02
C ASP A 145 -9.41 16.88 -5.86
N THR A 146 -10.43 17.61 -6.32
CA THR A 146 -11.35 17.09 -7.35
C THR A 146 -10.64 17.09 -8.70
N ILE A 147 -10.55 15.93 -9.32
CA ILE A 147 -9.88 15.73 -10.62
C ILE A 147 -10.89 15.30 -11.69
N GLU A 148 -10.60 15.67 -12.95
CA GLU A 148 -11.29 15.09 -14.11
C GLU A 148 -10.67 13.72 -14.43
N LEU A 149 -11.52 12.70 -14.59
CA LEU A 149 -11.08 11.33 -14.88
C LEU A 149 -10.62 11.17 -16.33
N LYS A 150 -11.26 11.88 -17.26
CA LYS A 150 -10.95 11.77 -18.68
C LYS A 150 -9.53 12.25 -18.96
N GLY A 151 -8.69 11.35 -19.43
CA GLY A 151 -7.28 11.65 -19.69
C GLY A 151 -6.41 11.78 -18.43
N TRP A 152 -6.90 11.35 -17.26
CA TRP A 152 -6.12 11.33 -16.02
C TRP A 152 -4.83 10.52 -16.17
N LYS A 153 -3.71 11.07 -15.68
CA LYS A 153 -2.37 10.48 -15.84
C LYS A 153 -1.83 9.81 -14.57
N GLY A 154 -2.41 10.09 -13.41
CA GLY A 154 -2.01 9.50 -12.13
C GLY A 154 -2.65 8.13 -11.90
N TYR A 155 -2.46 7.61 -10.68
CA TYR A 155 -3.15 6.39 -10.25
C TYR A 155 -4.66 6.55 -10.38
N ARG A 156 -5.31 5.62 -11.08
CA ARG A 156 -6.74 5.69 -11.42
C ARG A 156 -7.66 4.89 -10.51
N GLY A 157 -7.14 4.11 -9.55
CA GLY A 157 -7.97 3.30 -8.64
C GLY A 157 -8.85 2.22 -9.29
N GLY A 158 -8.73 1.99 -10.60
CA GLY A 158 -9.65 1.14 -11.36
C GLY A 158 -10.82 1.89 -12.00
N LEU A 159 -10.88 3.22 -11.87
CA LEU A 159 -11.80 4.08 -12.60
C LEU A 159 -11.44 4.15 -14.09
N ASP A 160 -12.46 4.44 -14.89
CA ASP A 160 -12.35 4.68 -16.32
C ASP A 160 -11.88 6.11 -16.60
N ILE A 161 -10.90 6.21 -17.50
CA ILE A 161 -10.25 7.47 -17.89
C ILE A 161 -10.48 7.80 -19.37
N LYS A 162 -11.29 7.00 -20.08
CA LYS A 162 -11.52 7.12 -21.53
C LYS A 162 -12.95 7.53 -21.84
N ASP A 163 -13.92 6.78 -21.32
CA ASP A 163 -15.30 6.80 -21.79
C ASP A 163 -16.30 7.33 -20.73
N ASN A 164 -15.79 7.81 -19.59
CA ASN A 164 -16.58 8.31 -18.44
C ASN A 164 -17.57 7.29 -17.86
N SER A 165 -17.33 5.99 -18.06
CA SER A 165 -18.21 4.91 -17.58
C SER A 165 -18.25 4.80 -16.05
N THR A 166 -17.27 5.38 -15.35
CA THR A 166 -17.20 5.45 -13.88
C THR A 166 -17.32 6.88 -13.36
N GLY A 167 -17.97 7.76 -14.11
CA GLY A 167 -18.15 9.16 -13.75
C GLY A 167 -17.18 10.08 -14.47
N MET A 168 -17.38 11.38 -14.30
CA MET A 168 -16.53 12.41 -14.92
C MET A 168 -15.41 12.87 -14.00
N ASN A 169 -15.67 12.90 -12.70
CA ASN A 169 -14.76 13.43 -11.69
C ASN A 169 -14.58 12.44 -10.54
N SER A 170 -13.49 12.59 -9.82
CA SER A 170 -13.19 11.88 -8.59
C SER A 170 -12.40 12.77 -7.64
N VAL A 171 -12.12 12.30 -6.42
CA VAL A 171 -11.21 12.98 -5.48
C VAL A 171 -9.90 12.21 -5.43
N TYR A 172 -8.79 12.93 -5.47
CA TYR A 172 -7.44 12.36 -5.49
C TYR A 172 -6.49 13.19 -4.64
N THR A 173 -5.52 12.55 -4.00
CA THR A 173 -4.41 13.24 -3.33
C THR A 173 -3.10 12.48 -3.48
N GLU A 174 -2.00 13.22 -3.48
CA GLU A 174 -0.67 12.67 -3.29
C GLU A 174 -0.15 13.07 -1.91
N PHE A 175 0.18 12.08 -1.09
CA PHE A 175 0.65 12.31 0.27
C PHE A 175 1.93 11.53 0.53
N HIS A 176 3.06 12.22 0.77
CA HIS A 176 4.36 11.59 1.03
C HIS A 176 4.79 10.54 -0.01
N GLY A 177 4.49 10.80 -1.29
CA GLY A 177 4.78 9.87 -2.39
C GLY A 177 3.84 8.67 -2.49
N TYR A 178 2.73 8.69 -1.74
CA TYR A 178 1.60 7.78 -1.91
C TYR A 178 0.50 8.45 -2.74
N GLU A 179 0.00 7.75 -3.73
CA GLU A 179 -1.15 8.17 -4.53
C GLU A 179 -2.42 7.57 -3.97
N ILE A 180 -3.44 8.41 -3.74
CA ILE A 180 -4.70 7.97 -3.14
C ILE A 180 -5.86 8.38 -4.05
N MET A 181 -6.62 7.39 -4.51
CA MET A 181 -7.86 7.60 -5.27
C MET A 181 -9.07 7.34 -4.37
N TYR A 182 -10.01 8.27 -4.31
CA TYR A 182 -11.24 8.10 -3.55
C TYR A 182 -12.40 7.75 -4.47
N HIS A 183 -12.99 6.57 -4.30
CA HIS A 183 -14.23 6.20 -4.94
C HIS A 183 -15.39 6.84 -4.17
N VAL A 184 -15.77 8.05 -4.55
CA VAL A 184 -16.87 8.78 -3.90
C VAL A 184 -18.20 8.29 -4.48
N ALA A 185 -19.02 7.62 -3.66
CA ALA A 185 -20.26 6.99 -4.11
C ALA A 185 -21.19 7.96 -4.87
N PRO A 186 -21.42 9.20 -4.40
CA PRO A 186 -22.19 10.21 -5.15
C PRO A 186 -21.60 10.64 -6.50
N LEU A 187 -20.28 10.51 -6.73
CA LEU A 187 -19.62 10.85 -8.00
C LEU A 187 -19.60 9.70 -9.01
N LEU A 188 -19.81 8.46 -8.55
CA LEU A 188 -19.96 7.31 -9.44
C LEU A 188 -21.33 7.35 -10.15
N PRO A 189 -21.45 6.87 -11.39
CA PRO A 189 -22.73 6.86 -12.10
C PRO A 189 -23.79 6.09 -11.33
N ASN A 190 -25.00 6.63 -11.28
CA ASN A 190 -26.20 5.94 -10.76
C ASN A 190 -27.22 5.83 -11.89
N SER A 191 -27.56 4.61 -12.27
CA SER A 191 -28.65 4.35 -13.20
C SER A 191 -29.91 4.03 -12.40
N PRO A 192 -31.05 4.74 -12.62
CA PRO A 192 -32.33 4.38 -12.01
C PRO A 192 -32.82 2.97 -12.38
N ARG A 193 -32.25 2.37 -13.43
CA ARG A 193 -32.56 1.00 -13.87
C ARG A 193 -31.65 -0.06 -13.22
N ASP A 194 -30.62 0.38 -12.49
CA ASP A 194 -29.69 -0.48 -11.77
C ASP A 194 -30.05 -0.48 -10.28
N GLU A 195 -31.14 -1.17 -9.95
CA GLU A 195 -31.65 -1.31 -8.58
C GLU A 195 -30.64 -1.98 -7.65
N GLN A 196 -29.68 -2.73 -8.19
CA GLN A 196 -28.64 -3.39 -7.40
C GLN A 196 -27.36 -2.56 -7.26
N HIS A 197 -27.31 -1.38 -7.90
CA HIS A 197 -26.15 -0.49 -7.93
C HIS A 197 -24.85 -1.22 -8.29
N VAL A 198 -24.92 -2.15 -9.26
CA VAL A 198 -23.86 -3.11 -9.58
C VAL A 198 -22.52 -2.42 -9.81
N GLU A 199 -22.50 -1.34 -10.58
CA GLU A 199 -21.25 -0.64 -10.89
C GLU A 199 -20.67 0.07 -9.66
N ARG A 200 -21.51 0.70 -8.84
CA ARG A 200 -21.08 1.33 -7.58
C ARG A 200 -20.56 0.28 -6.60
N LYS A 201 -21.26 -0.86 -6.45
CA LYS A 201 -20.81 -2.01 -5.64
C LYS A 201 -19.51 -2.60 -6.16
N ARG A 202 -19.30 -2.67 -7.48
CA ARG A 202 -18.04 -3.17 -8.07
C ARG A 202 -16.84 -2.33 -7.64
N HIS A 203 -16.98 -1.02 -7.51
CA HIS A 203 -15.89 -0.15 -7.07
C HIS A 203 -15.77 -0.15 -5.54
N LEU A 204 -16.83 0.28 -4.84
CA LEU A 204 -16.84 0.47 -3.39
C LEU A 204 -16.72 -0.84 -2.62
N GLY A 205 -17.34 -1.91 -3.11
CA GLY A 205 -17.27 -3.23 -2.49
C GLY A 205 -15.89 -3.89 -2.62
N ASN A 206 -15.06 -3.46 -3.58
CA ASN A 206 -13.69 -3.93 -3.75
C ASN A 206 -12.64 -3.02 -3.08
N ASP A 207 -13.08 -2.03 -2.31
CA ASP A 207 -12.19 -1.18 -1.52
C ASP A 207 -12.05 -1.78 -0.12
N ILE A 208 -10.81 -1.95 0.33
CA ILE A 208 -10.55 -2.55 1.65
C ILE A 208 -11.06 -1.63 2.76
N VAL A 209 -11.05 -0.32 2.56
CA VAL A 209 -11.58 0.65 3.53
C VAL A 209 -12.67 1.50 2.87
N LEU A 210 -13.83 1.58 3.53
CA LEU A 210 -14.95 2.43 3.18
C LEU A 210 -15.13 3.50 4.26
N ILE A 211 -14.96 4.76 3.87
CA ILE A 211 -15.16 5.92 4.74
C ILE A 211 -16.60 6.36 4.63
N VAL A 212 -17.35 6.30 5.72
CA VAL A 212 -18.75 6.76 5.76
C VAL A 212 -18.79 8.08 6.52
N PHE A 213 -19.12 9.16 5.81
CA PHE A 213 -19.40 10.45 6.40
C PHE A 213 -20.84 10.42 6.93
N ASN A 214 -20.98 10.27 8.24
CA ASN A 214 -22.26 10.32 8.94
C ASN A 214 -22.50 11.78 9.35
N ASP A 215 -23.33 12.44 8.56
CA ASP A 215 -23.69 13.82 8.77
C ASP A 215 -24.85 13.95 9.75
N ARG A 216 -24.63 14.78 10.76
CA ARG A 216 -25.62 15.09 11.78
C ARG A 216 -26.11 16.49 11.54
N ILE A 217 -27.19 16.61 10.77
CA ILE A 217 -27.86 17.89 10.55
C ILE A 217 -28.57 18.29 11.85
N GLU A 218 -28.34 19.51 12.31
CA GLU A 218 -28.92 20.03 13.55
C GLU A 218 -30.45 20.07 13.45
N GLY A 219 -31.15 19.43 14.40
CA GLY A 219 -32.60 19.28 14.38
C GLY A 219 -33.10 17.92 13.85
N GLU A 220 -32.22 17.07 13.33
CA GLU A 220 -32.55 15.71 12.90
C GLU A 220 -32.03 14.63 13.86
N GLU A 221 -32.71 13.48 13.89
CA GLU A 221 -32.23 12.31 14.62
C GLU A 221 -30.98 11.74 13.95
N GLU A 222 -30.01 11.31 14.76
CA GLU A 222 -28.80 10.68 14.27
C GLU A 222 -29.14 9.39 13.49
N ARG A 223 -28.68 9.31 12.25
CA ARG A 223 -28.84 8.10 11.43
C ARG A 223 -27.81 7.07 11.86
N ILE A 224 -28.30 5.90 12.26
CA ILE A 224 -27.47 4.74 12.55
C ILE A 224 -27.08 4.09 11.23
N VAL A 225 -25.78 3.94 11.02
CA VAL A 225 -25.24 3.16 9.90
C VAL A 225 -25.40 1.68 10.25
N GLN A 226 -26.23 0.99 9.48
CA GLN A 226 -26.53 -0.43 9.64
C GLN A 226 -25.46 -1.25 8.93
N LEU A 227 -24.34 -1.51 9.63
CA LEU A 227 -23.18 -2.20 9.08
C LEU A 227 -23.52 -3.61 8.56
N GLU A 228 -24.53 -4.24 9.15
CA GLU A 228 -25.07 -5.54 8.73
C GLU A 228 -25.63 -5.55 7.31
N THR A 229 -25.96 -4.38 6.75
CA THR A 229 -26.45 -4.26 5.38
C THR A 229 -25.33 -4.22 4.35
N VAL A 230 -24.07 -4.00 4.77
CA VAL A 230 -22.92 -3.98 3.87
C VAL A 230 -22.52 -5.41 3.54
N THR A 231 -22.67 -5.77 2.27
CA THR A 231 -22.56 -7.16 1.81
C THR A 231 -21.14 -7.58 1.47
N SER A 232 -20.24 -6.62 1.24
CA SER A 232 -18.85 -6.91 0.92
C SER A 232 -18.08 -7.43 2.11
N ARG A 233 -17.35 -8.53 1.90
CA ARG A 233 -16.41 -9.11 2.87
C ARG A 233 -15.04 -8.43 2.89
N GLN A 234 -14.80 -7.48 1.99
CA GLN A 234 -13.52 -6.78 1.89
C GLN A 234 -13.51 -5.45 2.64
N ASN A 235 -14.68 -4.81 2.79
CA ASN A 235 -14.76 -3.50 3.42
C ASN A 235 -14.49 -3.57 4.92
N ARG A 236 -13.60 -2.71 5.38
CA ARG A 236 -13.45 -2.26 6.77
C ARG A 236 -13.98 -0.84 6.85
N ILE A 237 -14.93 -0.58 7.74
CA ILE A 237 -15.70 0.66 7.71
C ILE A 237 -15.13 1.67 8.70
N LEU A 238 -14.77 2.86 8.19
CA LEU A 238 -14.35 4.01 8.99
C LEU A 238 -15.49 5.00 9.05
N LEU A 239 -16.06 5.22 10.24
CA LEU A 239 -17.16 6.16 10.46
C LEU A 239 -16.62 7.52 10.91
N ARG A 240 -16.89 8.55 10.11
CA ARG A 240 -16.61 9.95 10.43
C ARG A 240 -17.91 10.66 10.78
N LYS A 241 -18.04 11.12 12.03
CA LYS A 241 -19.20 11.92 12.47
C LYS A 241 -18.92 13.42 12.28
N CYS A 242 -19.88 14.15 11.71
CA CYS A 242 -19.83 15.61 11.62
C CYS A 242 -19.77 16.24 13.02
N GLY A 243 -18.83 17.18 13.25
CA GLY A 243 -18.60 17.81 14.56
C GLY A 243 -18.00 16.90 15.66
N GLY A 244 -17.60 15.66 15.34
CA GLY A 244 -17.15 14.65 16.32
C GLY A 244 -15.79 13.99 16.04
N LYS A 245 -15.46 12.96 16.83
CA LYS A 245 -14.30 12.07 16.62
C LYS A 245 -14.59 11.07 15.49
N ALA A 246 -13.54 10.59 14.80
CA ALA A 246 -13.65 9.47 13.87
C ALA A 246 -13.53 8.13 14.62
N TYR A 247 -14.29 7.12 14.21
CA TYR A 247 -14.32 5.78 14.81
C TYR A 247 -14.07 4.73 13.73
N MET A 248 -13.13 3.81 13.96
CA MET A 248 -12.86 2.70 13.04
C MET A 248 -13.56 1.44 13.54
N TYR A 249 -14.40 0.84 12.70
CA TYR A 249 -15.07 -0.43 12.97
C TYR A 249 -14.38 -1.51 12.13
N CYS A 250 -14.01 -2.60 12.78
CA CYS A 250 -13.47 -3.79 12.15
C CYS A 250 -14.25 -4.97 12.72
N ASP A 251 -14.86 -5.77 11.84
CA ASP A 251 -15.27 -7.13 12.16
C ASP A 251 -14.04 -8.06 12.24
#